data_AF-A0A0L8IBJ2-F1
#
_entry.id   AF-A0A0L8IBJ2-F1
#
_cell.length_a   1.000
_cell.length_b   1.000
_cell.length_c   1.000
_cell.angle_alpha   90.00
_cell.angle_beta   90.00
_cell.angle_gamma   90.00
#
_symmetry.space_group_name_H-M   'P 1'
#
loop_
_entity.id
_entity.type
_entity.pdbx_description
1 polymer ?
#
loop_
_entity_poly.entity_id
_entity_poly.type
_entity_poly.pdbx_seq_one_letter_code
_entity_poly.pdbx_strand_id
1 'polypeptide(L)'
;MALPPCHVMCQFYVQDGELSCQMYQRSADMGLGVPFNVASYSLLVYMIAHITGLKPGDFIHTLGDAHVYVNHVEPLKEQLKRTPRALPKLKIKRSVSNIDDFHVDDFEIIDYKPYGKIKMEMAV
;
A
#
# COMPACT_ATOMS: atom_id res chain seq x y z
N MET A 1 10.60 15.42 14.70
CA MET A 1 9.86 14.97 13.51
C MET A 1 9.68 16.16 12.59
N ALA A 2 10.06 16.06 11.32
CA ALA A 2 9.80 17.13 10.34
C ALA A 2 8.30 17.27 10.03
N LEU A 3 7.56 16.15 10.06
CA LEU A 3 6.11 16.06 9.93
C LEU A 3 5.57 14.99 10.92
N PRO A 4 4.41 15.21 11.58
CA PRO A 4 3.79 14.19 12.44
C PRO A 4 3.33 12.97 11.62
N PRO A 5 3.38 11.74 12.15
CA PRO A 5 3.07 10.52 11.40
C PRO A 5 1.65 10.56 10.81
N CYS A 6 1.52 10.25 9.52
CA CYS A 6 0.21 10.14 8.87
C CYS A 6 -0.45 8.78 9.15
N HIS A 7 0.32 7.69 9.04
CA HIS A 7 -0.07 6.33 9.43
C HIS A 7 0.25 6.14 10.91
N VAL A 8 -0.78 6.21 11.76
CA VAL A 8 -0.64 6.40 13.21
C VAL A 8 -0.43 5.07 13.92
N MET A 9 -1.18 4.05 13.53
CA MET A 9 -1.10 2.72 14.13
C MET A 9 -1.50 1.65 13.12
N CYS A 10 -1.01 0.43 13.34
CA CYS A 10 -1.51 -0.76 12.67
C CYS A 10 -1.65 -1.91 13.67
N GLN A 11 -2.58 -2.81 13.39
CA GLN A 11 -2.90 -3.98 14.19
C GLN A 11 -2.86 -5.21 13.29
N PHE A 12 -2.17 -6.26 13.74
CA PHE A 12 -2.15 -7.55 13.06
C PHE A 12 -3.15 -8.52 13.68
N TYR A 13 -3.72 -9.38 12.85
CA TYR A 13 -4.65 -10.43 13.24
C TYR A 13 -4.31 -11.73 12.52
N VAL A 14 -4.35 -12.85 13.24
CA VAL A 14 -4.06 -14.18 12.68
C VAL A 14 -5.26 -15.09 12.85
N GLN A 15 -5.70 -15.70 11.74
CA GLN A 15 -6.78 -16.67 11.71
C GLN A 15 -6.54 -17.68 10.59
N ASP A 16 -6.76 -18.97 10.85
CA ASP A 16 -6.69 -20.05 9.85
C ASP A 16 -5.37 -20.10 9.04
N GLY A 17 -4.25 -19.67 9.65
CA GLY A 17 -2.93 -19.63 9.01
C GLY A 17 -2.70 -18.41 8.13
N GLU A 18 -3.60 -17.41 8.15
CA GLU A 18 -3.50 -16.16 7.43
C GLU A 18 -3.23 -14.98 8.37
N LEU A 19 -2.40 -14.03 7.93
CA LEU A 19 -2.07 -12.80 8.65
C LEU A 19 -2.69 -11.60 7.94
N SER A 20 -3.62 -10.94 8.62
CA SER A 20 -4.26 -9.70 8.17
C SER A 20 -3.73 -8.49 8.93
N CYS A 21 -3.85 -7.30 8.36
CA CYS A 21 -3.43 -6.05 8.98
C CYS A 21 -4.49 -4.97 8.80
N GLN A 22 -4.86 -4.33 9.90
CA GLN A 22 -5.60 -3.07 9.88
C GLN A 22 -4.62 -1.91 10.11
N MET A 23 -4.76 -0.82 9.35
CA MET A 23 -3.98 0.40 9.56
C MET A 23 -4.89 1.61 9.65
N TYR A 24 -4.66 2.47 10.64
CA TYR A 24 -5.33 3.76 10.81
C TYR A 24 -4.43 4.92 10.36
N GLN A 25 -4.88 5.65 9.35
CA GLN A 25 -4.23 6.84 8.79
C GLN A 25 -5.03 8.09 9.16
N ARG A 26 -4.46 8.98 9.98
CA ARG A 26 -5.17 10.19 10.44
C ARG A 26 -5.46 11.21 9.32
N SER A 27 -4.62 11.23 8.28
CA SER A 27 -4.57 12.25 7.24
C SER A 27 -4.16 11.60 5.93
N ALA A 28 -5.06 11.60 4.96
CA ALA A 28 -5.03 10.74 3.79
C ALA A 28 -5.24 11.55 2.51
N ASP A 29 -4.11 11.95 1.91
CA ASP A 29 -4.10 12.51 0.56
C ASP A 29 -4.47 11.42 -0.44
N MET A 30 -5.67 11.53 -1.01
CA MET A 30 -6.23 10.57 -1.96
C MET A 30 -5.51 10.58 -3.31
N GLY A 31 -4.79 11.66 -3.66
CA GLY A 31 -4.08 11.81 -4.92
C GLY A 31 -2.72 11.13 -4.94
N LEU A 32 -1.88 11.44 -3.96
CA LEU A 32 -0.53 10.89 -3.87
C LEU A 32 -0.39 9.87 -2.73
N GLY A 33 -0.69 10.26 -1.50
CA GLY A 33 -0.39 9.48 -0.30
C GLY A 33 -1.04 8.08 -0.28
N VAL A 34 -2.37 8.01 -0.37
CA VAL A 34 -3.15 6.78 -0.20
C VAL A 34 -2.71 5.65 -1.14
N PRO A 35 -2.50 5.88 -2.46
CA PRO A 35 -1.94 4.84 -3.35
C PRO A 35 -0.62 4.25 -2.85
N PHE A 36 0.31 5.07 -2.35
CA PHE A 36 1.57 4.58 -1.77
C PHE A 36 1.34 3.85 -0.46
N ASN A 37 0.45 4.36 0.41
CA ASN A 37 0.16 3.75 1.70
C ASN A 37 -0.47 2.36 1.55
N VAL A 38 -1.36 2.17 0.57
CA VAL A 38 -1.95 0.86 0.26
C VAL A 38 -0.88 -0.13 -0.19
N ALA A 39 -0.04 0.24 -1.15
CA ALA A 39 1.02 -0.67 -1.62
C ALA A 39 2.05 -0.99 -0.51
N SER A 40 2.42 0.01 0.30
CA SER A 40 3.41 -0.13 1.37
C SER A 40 2.94 -1.07 2.47
N TYR A 41 1.71 -0.92 2.97
CA TYR A 41 1.22 -1.78 4.04
C TYR A 41 0.78 -3.17 3.53
N SER A 42 0.32 -3.28 2.28
CA SER A 42 0.14 -4.60 1.65
C SER A 42 1.48 -5.34 1.53
N LEU A 43 2.57 -4.66 1.14
CA LEU A 43 3.90 -5.26 1.13
C LEU A 43 4.34 -5.71 2.53
N LEU A 44 4.09 -4.88 3.56
CA LEU A 44 4.39 -5.22 4.94
C LEU A 44 3.64 -6.49 5.41
N VAL A 45 2.37 -6.65 5.03
CA VAL A 45 1.61 -7.88 5.30
C VAL A 45 2.29 -9.08 4.68
N TYR A 46 2.71 -9.00 3.41
CA TYR A 46 3.43 -10.08 2.75
C TYR A 46 4.75 -10.42 3.43
N MET A 47 5.54 -9.40 3.82
CA MET A 47 6.82 -9.60 4.48
C MET A 47 6.66 -10.25 5.86
N ILE A 48 5.71 -9.79 6.68
CA ILE A 48 5.48 -10.34 8.02
C ILE A 48 4.90 -11.75 7.92
N ALA A 49 3.94 -11.97 7.02
CA ALA A 49 3.41 -13.31 6.75
C ALA A 49 4.55 -14.28 6.36
N HIS A 50 5.44 -13.86 5.45
CA HIS A 50 6.59 -14.65 5.02
C HIS A 50 7.47 -15.11 6.19
N ILE A 51 7.95 -14.17 7.02
CA ILE A 51 8.88 -14.50 8.12
C ILE A 51 8.21 -15.24 9.28
N THR A 52 6.87 -15.18 9.38
CA THR A 52 6.09 -15.91 10.39
C THR A 52 5.55 -17.24 9.89
N GLY A 53 5.83 -17.62 8.64
CA GLY A 53 5.34 -18.86 8.04
C GLY A 53 3.82 -18.88 7.81
N LEU A 54 3.21 -17.70 7.71
CA LEU A 54 1.77 -17.51 7.47
C LEU A 54 1.52 -17.10 6.02
N LYS A 55 0.26 -17.17 5.60
CA LYS A 55 -0.18 -16.62 4.31
C LYS A 55 -0.63 -15.17 4.49
N PRO A 56 -0.40 -14.29 3.50
CA PRO A 56 -0.95 -12.94 3.55
C PRO A 56 -2.48 -13.00 3.44
N GLY A 57 -3.17 -12.40 4.40
CA GLY A 57 -4.62 -12.19 4.42
C GLY A 57 -5.00 -10.79 3.97
N ASP A 58 -5.98 -10.19 4.64
CA ASP A 58 -6.54 -8.89 4.27
C ASP A 58 -5.69 -7.72 4.76
N PHE A 59 -5.61 -6.68 3.94
CA PHE A 59 -5.18 -5.35 4.36
C PHE A 59 -6.39 -4.41 4.45
N ILE A 60 -6.69 -3.95 5.67
CA ILE A 60 -7.82 -3.07 6.00
C ILE A 60 -7.29 -1.65 6.26
N HIS A 61 -7.62 -0.71 5.41
CA HIS A 61 -7.15 0.67 5.52
C HIS A 61 -8.26 1.59 6.05
N THR A 62 -8.10 2.11 7.27
CA THR A 62 -9.02 3.07 7.89
C THR A 62 -8.47 4.48 7.76
N LEU A 63 -9.24 5.38 7.16
CA LEU A 63 -8.88 6.78 6.95
C LEU A 63 -9.60 7.68 7.97
N GLY A 64 -8.87 8.61 8.58
CA GLY A 64 -9.42 9.73 9.33
C GLY A 64 -9.86 10.84 8.38
N ASP A 65 -9.04 11.89 8.23
CA ASP A 65 -9.26 12.94 7.25
C ASP A 65 -8.83 12.45 5.85
N ALA A 66 -9.80 12.02 5.05
CA ALA A 66 -9.61 11.72 3.63
C ALA A 66 -9.90 12.96 2.77
N HIS A 67 -8.88 13.45 2.06
CA HIS A 67 -8.97 14.70 1.31
C HIS A 67 -8.33 14.62 -0.07
N VAL A 68 -8.76 15.56 -0.92
CA VAL A 68 -8.20 15.80 -2.25
C VAL A 68 -7.69 17.23 -2.29
N TYR A 69 -6.42 17.41 -2.62
CA TYR A 69 -5.90 18.75 -2.87
C TYR A 69 -6.53 19.38 -4.11
N VAL A 70 -6.77 20.69 -4.08
CA VAL A 70 -7.46 21.41 -5.17
C VAL A 70 -6.73 21.24 -6.50
N ASN A 71 -5.39 21.24 -6.51
CA ASN A 71 -4.56 21.02 -7.69
C ASN A 71 -4.56 19.56 -8.20
N HIS A 72 -5.21 18.62 -7.49
CA HIS A 72 -5.34 17.21 -7.91
C HIS A 72 -6.73 16.89 -8.48
N VAL A 73 -7.71 17.79 -8.39
CA VAL A 73 -9.10 17.53 -8.80
C VAL A 73 -9.18 17.12 -10.28
N GLU A 74 -8.58 17.89 -11.20
CA GLU A 74 -8.61 17.57 -12.64
C GLU A 74 -7.81 16.30 -12.99
N PRO A 75 -6.57 16.10 -12.49
CA PRO A 75 -5.87 14.81 -12.62
C PRO A 75 -6.68 13.59 -12.14
N LEU A 76 -7.36 13.71 -11.00
CA LEU A 76 -8.17 12.62 -10.44
C LEU A 76 -9.44 12.36 -11.24
N LYS A 77 -10.11 13.40 -11.75
CA LYS A 77 -11.24 13.23 -12.68
C LYS A 77 -10.82 12.47 -13.93
N GLU A 78 -9.62 12.72 -14.45
CA GLU A 78 -9.09 11.94 -15.58
C GLU A 78 -8.80 10.48 -15.18
N GLN A 79 -8.29 10.24 -13.98
CA GLN A 79 -8.11 8.88 -13.45
C GLN A 79 -9.44 8.13 -13.35
N LEU A 80 -10.50 8.79 -12.90
CA LEU A 80 -11.84 8.19 -12.71
C LEU A 80 -12.51 7.76 -14.02
N LYS A 81 -12.07 8.26 -15.18
CA LYS A 81 -12.56 7.81 -16.50
C LYS A 81 -11.98 6.46 -16.92
N ARG A 82 -10.96 5.95 -16.23
CA ARG A 82 -10.24 4.72 -16.60
C ARG A 82 -10.91 3.51 -15.94
N THR A 83 -11.31 2.52 -16.74
CA THR A 83 -11.80 1.24 -16.22
C THR A 83 -10.66 0.49 -15.52
N PRO A 84 -10.81 0.08 -14.24
CA PRO A 84 -9.80 -0.73 -13.56
C PRO A 84 -9.45 -1.99 -14.34
N ARG A 85 -8.16 -2.30 -14.43
CA ARG A 85 -7.64 -3.56 -14.98
C ARG A 85 -7.40 -4.56 -13.86
N ALA A 86 -7.14 -5.82 -14.21
CA ALA A 86 -6.75 -6.83 -13.24
C ALA A 86 -5.55 -6.36 -12.40
N LEU A 87 -5.61 -6.63 -11.09
CA LEU A 87 -4.53 -6.33 -10.16
C LEU A 87 -3.30 -7.19 -10.47
N PRO A 88 -2.07 -6.65 -10.26
CA PRO A 88 -0.86 -7.45 -10.36
C PRO A 88 -0.76 -8.46 -9.22
N LYS A 89 0.22 -9.36 -9.32
CA LYS A 89 0.61 -10.27 -8.24
C LYS A 89 1.98 -9.88 -7.71
N LEU A 90 2.15 -9.95 -6.38
CA LEU A 90 3.45 -9.82 -5.74
C LEU A 90 4.00 -11.21 -5.46
N LYS A 91 5.26 -11.45 -5.83
CA LYS A 91 6.00 -12.68 -5.51
C LYS A 91 7.27 -12.33 -4.74
N ILE A 92 7.49 -13.02 -3.63
CA ILE A 92 8.77 -13.01 -2.90
C ILE A 92 9.62 -14.15 -3.47
N LYS A 93 10.77 -13.82 -4.05
CA LYS A 93 11.64 -14.76 -4.78
C LYS A 93 12.58 -15.53 -3.86
N ARG A 94 12.99 -14.93 -2.74
CA ARG A 94 13.94 -15.50 -1.80
C ARG A 94 13.30 -15.69 -0.44
N SER A 95 13.52 -16.85 0.17
CA SER A 95 13.12 -17.07 1.55
C SER A 95 14.12 -16.45 2.51
N VAL A 96 13.63 -15.59 3.40
CA VAL A 96 14.39 -15.00 4.51
C VAL A 96 13.72 -15.32 5.85
N SER A 97 14.48 -15.26 6.94
CA SER A 97 14.01 -15.53 8.31
C SER A 97 13.96 -14.28 9.20
N ASN A 98 14.60 -13.17 8.81
CA ASN A 98 14.52 -11.89 9.50
C ASN A 98 13.87 -10.83 8.59
N ILE A 99 13.11 -9.91 9.18
CA ILE A 99 12.45 -8.80 8.47
C ILE A 99 13.48 -7.85 7.82
N ASP A 100 14.66 -7.72 8.43
CA ASP A 100 15.71 -6.81 7.95
C ASP A 100 16.55 -7.39 6.81
N ASP A 101 16.38 -8.69 6.50
CA ASP A 101 17.16 -9.38 5.46
C ASP A 101 16.60 -9.15 4.04
N PHE A 102 15.42 -8.53 3.90
CA PHE A 102 14.80 -8.29 2.60
C PHE A 102 15.56 -7.22 1.79
N HIS A 103 15.77 -7.51 0.50
CA HIS A 103 16.28 -6.57 -0.49
C HIS A 103 15.24 -6.30 -1.58
N VAL A 104 15.38 -5.17 -2.26
CA VAL A 104 14.47 -4.80 -3.36
C VAL A 104 14.38 -5.88 -4.44
N ASP A 105 15.51 -6.54 -4.71
CA ASP A 105 15.62 -7.60 -5.70
C ASP A 105 14.91 -8.90 -5.27
N ASP A 106 14.40 -9.01 -4.05
CA ASP A 106 13.61 -10.18 -3.61
C ASP A 106 12.15 -10.10 -4.05
N PHE A 107 11.68 -8.93 -4.49
CA PHE A 107 10.29 -8.72 -4.85
C PHE A 107 10.11 -8.69 -6.37
N GLU A 108 9.10 -9.38 -6.85
CA GLU A 108 8.70 -9.39 -8.25
C GLU A 108 7.22 -9.03 -8.38
N ILE A 109 6.93 -8.02 -9.19
CA ILE A 109 5.56 -7.64 -9.53
C ILE A 109 5.22 -8.22 -10.90
N ILE A 110 4.26 -9.15 -10.91
CA ILE A 110 3.85 -9.91 -12.09
C ILE A 110 2.54 -9.33 -12.63
N ASP A 111 2.42 -9.23 -13.96
CA ASP A 111 1.22 -8.78 -14.67
C ASP A 111 0.76 -7.35 -14.37
N TYR A 112 1.67 -6.46 -13.94
CA TYR A 112 1.33 -5.06 -13.76
C TYR A 112 1.18 -4.32 -15.09
N LYS A 113 -0.08 -4.07 -15.47
CA LYS A 113 -0.46 -3.41 -16.74
C LYS A 113 -1.20 -2.09 -16.49
N PRO A 114 -0.56 -1.06 -15.90
CA PRO A 114 -1.23 0.19 -15.55
C PRO A 114 -1.58 1.02 -16.79
N TYR A 115 -2.38 2.06 -16.59
CA TYR A 115 -2.51 3.16 -17.54
C TYR A 115 -1.29 4.08 -17.48
N GLY A 116 -1.17 5.01 -18.45
CA GLY A 116 -0.12 6.03 -18.44
C GLY A 116 -0.13 6.87 -17.15
N LYS A 117 1.06 7.26 -16.71
CA LYS A 117 1.27 8.07 -15.49
C LYS A 117 0.43 9.35 -15.55
N ILE A 118 -0.21 9.68 -14.42
CA ILE A 118 -0.83 10.99 -14.19
C ILE A 118 0.11 11.77 -13.28
N LYS A 119 0.48 12.99 -13.69
CA LYS A 119 1.35 13.86 -12.89
C LYS A 119 0.48 14.66 -11.92
N MET A 120 0.83 14.60 -10.64
CA MET A 120 0.26 15.41 -9.56
C MET A 120 1.41 16.00 -8.74
N GLU A 121 1.29 17.26 -8.31
CA GLU A 121 2.32 17.96 -7.56
C GLU A 121 2.03 17.88 -6.06
N MET A 122 3.06 17.57 -5.27
CA MET A 122 2.92 17.52 -3.81
C MET A 122 2.63 18.91 -3.26
N ALA A 123 1.64 19.02 -2.38
CA ALA A 123 1.45 20.23 -1.58
C ALA A 123 2.56 20.30 -0.52
N VAL A 124 3.27 21.43 -0.46
CA VAL A 124 4.31 21.70 0.56
C VAL A 124 3.71 22.51 1.69
#